data_AF-A0A524L4Z0-F1
#
_entry.id   AF-A0A524L4Z0-F1
#
_cell.length_a   1.000
_cell.length_b   1.000
_cell.length_c   1.000
_cell.angle_alpha   90.00
_cell.angle_beta   90.00
_cell.angle_gamma   90.00
#
_symmetry.space_group_name_H-M   'P 1'
#
loop_
_entity.id
_entity.type
_entity.pdbx_description
1 polymer ?
#
loop_
_entity_poly.entity_id
_entity_poly.type
_entity_poly.pdbx_seq_one_letter_code
_entity_poly.pdbx_strand_id
1 'polypeptide(L)'
;MKIVILDGYCLNPGDLTWVEWQELGECEIYDRTPAALVRERIRGAEIVITNKTQVNGDSIAATPELRYIGVLATGFNIVDVE
;
A
#
# COMPACT_ATOMS: atom_id res chain seq x y z
N MET A 1 9.05 -2.36 -11.15
CA MET A 1 8.27 -1.47 -10.27
C MET A 1 7.76 -2.27 -9.10
N LYS A 2 8.09 -1.90 -7.86
CA LYS A 2 7.59 -2.59 -6.66
C LYS A 2 6.30 -1.93 -6.15
N ILE A 3 5.24 -2.73 -6.06
CA ILE A 3 3.90 -2.33 -5.60
C ILE A 3 3.60 -3.06 -4.29
N VAL A 4 3.25 -2.33 -3.24
CA VAL A 4 2.89 -2.91 -1.93
C VAL A 4 1.43 -2.59 -1.62
N ILE A 5 0.61 -3.62 -1.46
CA ILE A 5 -0.79 -3.50 -1.04
C ILE A 5 -0.89 -3.87 0.44
N LEU A 6 -1.23 -2.90 1.30
CA LEU A 6 -1.15 -3.03 2.75
C LEU A 6 -2.35 -3.75 3.40
N ASP A 7 -3.50 -3.75 2.76
CA ASP A 7 -4.77 -4.27 3.30
C ASP A 7 -5.68 -4.82 2.20
N GLY A 8 -5.14 -5.75 1.40
CA GLY A 8 -5.78 -6.34 0.24
C GLY A 8 -7.05 -7.14 0.54
N TYR A 9 -7.19 -7.73 1.73
CA TYR A 9 -8.33 -8.60 2.07
C TYR A 9 -9.68 -7.87 1.98
N CYS A 10 -9.72 -6.59 2.36
CA CYS A 10 -10.96 -5.82 2.29
C CYS A 10 -11.39 -5.50 0.85
N LEU A 11 -10.45 -5.46 -0.10
CA LEU A 11 -10.75 -5.26 -1.52
C LEU A 11 -11.05 -6.59 -2.22
N ASN A 12 -10.23 -7.61 -1.95
CA ASN A 12 -10.29 -8.91 -2.59
C ASN A 12 -10.04 -10.02 -1.55
N PRO A 13 -11.10 -10.55 -0.91
CA PRO A 13 -11.00 -11.71 -0.01
C PRO A 13 -10.84 -13.06 -0.74
N GLY A 14 -10.62 -13.06 -2.06
CA GLY A 14 -10.39 -14.25 -2.90
C GLY A 14 -11.42 -14.47 -4.00
N ASP A 15 -12.37 -13.56 -4.17
CA ASP A 15 -13.41 -13.58 -5.21
C ASP A 15 -13.06 -12.73 -6.46
N LEU A 16 -12.01 -11.91 -6.37
CA LEU A 16 -11.43 -11.14 -7.48
C LEU A 16 -10.00 -11.62 -7.79
N THR A 17 -9.35 -11.00 -8.77
CA THR A 17 -7.97 -11.30 -9.18
C THR A 17 -7.02 -10.12 -8.97
N TRP A 18 -5.74 -10.43 -8.73
CA TRP A 18 -4.65 -9.45 -8.66
C TRP A 18 -3.82 -9.39 -9.95
N VAL A 19 -4.18 -10.16 -10.98
CA VAL A 19 -3.37 -10.32 -12.20
C VAL A 19 -3.06 -8.98 -12.86
N GLU A 20 -4.03 -8.09 -13.01
CA GLU A 20 -3.82 -6.78 -13.64
C GLU A 20 -2.80 -5.91 -12.87
N TRP A 21 -2.74 -6.04 -11.54
CA TRP A 21 -1.71 -5.37 -10.73
C TRP A 21 -0.32 -5.99 -10.95
N GLN A 22 -0.27 -7.32 -11.02
CA GLN A 22 0.97 -8.07 -11.25
C GLN A 22 1.55 -7.84 -12.64
N GLU A 23 0.73 -7.47 -13.63
CA GLU A 23 1.18 -7.04 -14.95
C GLU A 23 1.87 -5.67 -14.94
N LEU A 24 1.50 -4.79 -13.98
CA LEU A 24 2.13 -3.48 -13.82
C LEU A 24 3.48 -3.55 -13.08
N GLY A 25 3.69 -4.55 -12.24
CA GLY A 25 4.91 -4.69 -11.46
C GLY A 25 4.90 -5.83 -10.45
N GLU A 26 6.01 -5.94 -9.71
CA GLU A 26 6.14 -6.91 -8.62
C GLU A 26 5.25 -6.48 -7.46
N CYS A 27 4.27 -7.33 -7.10
CA CYS A 27 3.29 -7.04 -6.06
C CYS A 27 3.57 -7.83 -4.77
N GLU A 28 3.75 -7.13 -3.66
CA GLU A 28 3.62 -7.70 -2.32
C GLU A 28 2.24 -7.35 -1.75
N ILE A 29 1.45 -8.36 -1.40
CA ILE A 29 0.05 -8.19 -1.01
C ILE A 29 -0.14 -8.72 0.41
N TYR A 30 -0.58 -7.84 1.30
CA TYR A 30 -0.86 -8.18 2.68
C TYR A 30 -2.36 -8.09 2.94
N ASP A 31 -2.93 -9.11 3.58
CA ASP A 31 -4.36 -9.10 3.95
C ASP A 31 -4.71 -7.89 4.83
N ARG A 32 -3.85 -7.64 5.84
CA ARG A 32 -3.93 -6.52 6.77
C ARG A 32 -2.53 -6.14 7.22
N THR A 33 -2.30 -4.85 7.45
CA THR A 33 -1.04 -4.34 7.99
C THR A 33 -1.27 -3.59 9.30
N PRO A 34 -0.71 -4.07 10.42
CA PRO A 34 -0.61 -3.30 11.66
C PRO A 34 0.25 -2.05 11.43
N ALA A 35 -0.09 -0.92 12.06
CA ALA A 35 0.63 0.34 11.93
C ALA A 35 2.15 0.20 12.16
N ALA A 36 2.56 -0.62 13.14
CA ALA A 36 3.96 -0.87 13.45
C ALA A 36 4.76 -1.54 12.32
N LEU A 37 4.09 -2.23 11.40
CA LEU A 37 4.74 -2.95 10.29
C LEU A 37 4.72 -2.16 8.97
N VAL A 38 4.03 -1.02 8.91
CA VAL A 38 3.88 -0.25 7.66
C VAL A 38 5.25 0.12 7.08
N ARG A 39 6.10 0.75 7.89
CA ARG A 39 7.46 1.15 7.49
C ARG A 39 8.31 -0.03 6.99
N GLU A 40 8.16 -1.20 7.59
CA GLU A 40 8.89 -2.39 7.18
C GLU A 40 8.40 -2.89 5.82
N ARG A 41 7.07 -3.01 5.66
CA ARG A 41 6.44 -3.60 4.47
C ARG A 41 6.56 -2.72 3.23
N ILE A 42 6.52 -1.39 3.39
CA ILE A 42 6.67 -0.48 2.25
C ILE A 42 8.13 -0.20 1.88
N ARG A 43 9.10 -0.81 2.56
CA ARG A 43 10.53 -0.57 2.27
C ARG A 43 10.85 -0.91 0.82
N GLY A 44 11.45 0.07 0.13
CA GLY A 44 11.82 -0.04 -1.28
C GLY A 44 10.63 -0.07 -2.25
N ALA A 45 9.40 0.19 -1.77
CA ALA A 45 8.23 0.27 -2.61
C ALA A 45 8.23 1.58 -3.41
N GLU A 46 7.95 1.48 -4.71
CA GLU A 46 7.70 2.65 -5.56
C GLU A 46 6.23 3.08 -5.50
N ILE A 47 5.35 2.11 -5.26
CA ILE A 47 3.91 2.30 -5.14
C ILE A 47 3.42 1.65 -3.85
N VAL A 48 2.62 2.40 -3.08
CA VAL A 48 1.87 1.87 -1.93
C VAL A 48 0.38 2.02 -2.20
N ILE A 49 -0.38 0.93 -2.02
CA ILE A 49 -1.83 0.90 -2.14
C ILE A 49 -2.43 0.58 -0.77
N THR A 50 -3.42 1.35 -0.34
CA THR A 50 -4.07 1.15 0.96
C THR A 50 -5.55 1.52 0.96
N ASN A 51 -6.36 0.90 1.82
CA ASN A 51 -7.74 1.27 2.11
C ASN A 51 -7.88 2.00 3.47
N LYS A 52 -7.35 1.39 4.54
CA LYS A 52 -7.48 1.87 5.94
C LYS A 52 -6.19 1.82 6.74
N THR A 53 -5.12 1.22 6.21
CA THR A 53 -3.83 1.19 6.87
C THR A 53 -3.22 2.59 6.87
N GLN A 54 -2.87 3.10 8.05
CA GLN A 54 -2.30 4.43 8.17
C GLN A 54 -0.89 4.50 7.56
N VAL A 55 -0.68 5.43 6.64
CA VAL A 55 0.61 5.74 6.02
C VAL A 55 0.99 7.17 6.42
N ASN A 56 1.76 7.30 7.50
CA ASN A 56 2.15 8.59 8.06
C ASN A 56 3.42 9.17 7.41
N GLY A 57 3.69 10.46 7.64
CA GLY A 57 4.87 11.15 7.12
C GLY A 57 6.19 10.46 7.46
N ASP A 58 6.33 9.86 8.64
CA ASP A 58 7.54 9.10 9.02
C ASP A 58 7.78 7.88 8.11
N SER A 59 6.72 7.16 7.76
CA SER A 59 6.81 5.99 6.87
C SER A 59 7.12 6.42 5.43
N ILE A 60 6.53 7.54 4.99
CA ILE A 60 6.77 8.14 3.67
C ILE A 60 8.23 8.61 3.57
N ALA A 61 8.68 9.41 4.52
CA ALA A 61 10.05 9.96 4.56
C ALA A 61 11.13 8.86 4.65
N ALA A 62 10.81 7.73 5.27
CA ALA A 62 11.70 6.58 5.35
C ALA A 62 11.75 5.71 4.08
N THR A 63 10.95 6.02 3.06
CA THR A 63 10.81 5.25 1.82
C THR A 63 11.16 6.12 0.61
N PRO A 64 12.46 6.34 0.33
CA PRO A 64 12.90 7.30 -0.69
C PRO A 64 12.52 6.90 -2.12
N GLU A 65 12.23 5.63 -2.38
CA GLU A 65 11.79 5.14 -3.69
C GLU A 65 10.30 5.41 -3.95
N LEU A 66 9.53 5.82 -2.93
CA LEU A 66 8.08 5.99 -3.03
C LEU A 66 7.74 7.14 -3.99
N ARG A 67 6.95 6.82 -5.01
CA ARG A 67 6.54 7.76 -6.07
C ARG A 67 5.04 7.98 -6.13
N TYR A 68 4.27 7.05 -5.57
CA TYR A 68 2.81 7.09 -5.63
C TYR A 68 2.18 6.36 -4.45
N ILE A 69 1.13 6.97 -3.88
CA ILE A 69 0.25 6.34 -2.89
C ILE A 69 -1.17 6.35 -3.47
N GLY A 70 -1.75 5.16 -3.62
CA GLY A 70 -3.13 4.98 -4.06
C GLY A 70 -4.04 4.61 -2.89
N VAL A 71 -5.17 5.30 -2.75
CA VAL A 71 -6.18 5.00 -1.72
C VAL A 71 -7.38 4.32 -2.36
N LEU A 72 -7.69 3.09 -1.93
CA LEU A 72 -8.84 2.29 -2.38
C LEU A 72 -10.14 2.70 -1.65
N ALA A 73 -10.34 4.01 -1.51
CA ALA A 73 -11.50 4.62 -0.86
C ALA A 73 -11.62 6.09 -1.30
N THR A 74 -12.78 6.70 -1.07
CA THR A 74 -12.97 8.15 -1.30
C THR A 74 -12.29 8.99 -0.23
N GLY A 75 -12.28 8.52 1.03
CA GLY A 75 -11.62 9.21 2.14
C GLY A 75 -10.17 8.75 2.30
N PHE A 76 -9.25 9.70 2.47
CA PHE A 76 -7.80 9.49 2.50
C PHE A 76 -7.14 10.03 3.78
N ASN A 77 -7.89 10.28 4.84
CA ASN A 77 -7.40 10.81 6.12
C ASN A 77 -6.38 9.90 6.87
N ILE A 78 -6.11 8.73 6.30
CA ILE A 78 -5.14 7.73 6.78
C ILE A 78 -3.76 7.92 6.14
N VAL A 79 -3.66 8.74 5.08
CA VAL A 79 -2.40 9.11 4.44
C VAL A 79 -2.04 10.53 4.85
N ASP A 80 -0.78 10.74 5.22
CA ASP A 80 -0.21 12.08 5.38
C ASP A 80 0.07 12.66 3.99
N VAL A 81 -0.71 13.67 3.58
CA VAL A 81 -0.70 14.21 2.21
C VAL A 81 -0.03 15.58 2.09
N GLU A 82 0.46 16.11 3.21
CA GLU A 82 1.19 17.38 3.32
C GLU A 82 2.69 17.11 3.56
#